data_AF-A0A964BH74-F1
#
_entry.id   AF-A0A964BH74-F1
#
_cell.length_a   1.000
_cell.length_b   1.000
_cell.length_c   1.000
_cell.angle_alpha   90.00
_cell.angle_beta   90.00
_cell.angle_gamma   90.00
#
_symmetry.space_group_name_H-M   'P 1'
#
loop_
_entity.id
_entity.type
_entity.pdbx_description
1 polymer ?
#
loop_
_entity_poly.entity_id
_entity_poly.type
_entity_poly.pdbx_seq_one_letter_code
_entity_poly.pdbx_strand_id
1 'polypeptide(L)'
;MVDTAIVTALIGSGASLALAGFGAWRAVRLERMQAADQREMQALRDEVDARKGLRDSRREYEFDARRRLYEELEPVLFQSQDAARQLFDRVANMARVTRDGRLGAHPGAWLARGSTGYYRHSTLYRLMRLWALHQIALRRLTQVDQRLDSGIARRIQVQSVLYELLSDHFRLARAGKPVRYEPYEPGGGLQGIFLGDLDNAGAFLIDRPDGGPEGILDFGAFEDRLKAGKDSRIASVGNVSACFDDFHPATHPVLWRALVASACLAWVLTRQAEDDESGAEATDPERLVQAFFADPRAGNKFDWRGGADGNLRSEDTPEGTLRAAQAHLLDRFRGKDLLDKV
;
A
#
# COMPACT_ATOMS: atom_id res chain seq x y z
N MET A 1 11.19 72.23 -83.67
CA MET A 1 11.91 72.23 -82.37
C MET A 1 10.89 71.85 -81.32
N VAL A 2 11.08 70.73 -80.63
CA VAL A 2 10.19 70.35 -79.51
C VAL A 2 10.59 71.22 -78.31
N ASP A 3 9.59 71.82 -77.67
CA ASP A 3 9.75 72.78 -76.58
C ASP A 3 10.26 72.09 -75.31
N THR A 4 11.44 72.50 -74.84
CA THR A 4 12.15 71.90 -73.70
C THR A 4 11.28 71.86 -72.44
N ALA A 5 10.36 72.82 -72.28
CA ALA A 5 9.43 72.91 -71.16
C ALA A 5 8.42 71.74 -71.10
N ILE A 6 8.01 71.21 -72.26
CA ILE A 6 7.06 70.09 -72.34
C ILE A 6 7.76 68.79 -71.90
N VAL A 7 9.04 68.63 -72.26
CA VAL A 7 9.83 67.45 -71.89
C VAL A 7 10.11 67.43 -70.39
N THR A 8 10.46 68.55 -69.76
CA THR A 8 10.63 68.63 -68.30
C THR A 8 9.32 68.41 -67.54
N ALA A 9 8.19 68.89 -68.04
CA ALA A 9 6.87 68.65 -67.41
C ALA A 9 6.44 67.17 -67.49
N LEU A 10 6.72 66.48 -68.61
CA LEU A 10 6.46 65.04 -68.75
C LEU A 10 7.37 64.19 -67.84
N ILE A 11 8.65 64.55 -67.72
CA ILE A 11 9.58 63.87 -66.81
C ILE A 11 9.19 64.09 -65.35
N GLY A 12 8.82 65.31 -64.97
CA GLY A 12 8.39 65.64 -63.60
C GLY A 12 7.08 64.96 -63.18
N SER A 13 6.10 64.89 -64.08
CA SER A 13 4.83 64.18 -63.84
C SER A 13 5.01 62.66 -63.80
N GLY A 14 5.87 62.10 -64.65
CA GLY A 14 6.26 60.68 -64.60
C GLY A 14 6.98 60.30 -63.30
N ALA A 15 7.91 61.12 -62.82
CA ALA A 15 8.60 60.92 -61.55
C ALA A 15 7.64 60.98 -60.34
N SER A 16 6.67 61.91 -60.39
CA SER A 16 5.66 62.06 -59.33
C SER A 16 4.68 60.87 -59.27
N LEU A 17 4.24 60.36 -60.43
CA LEU A 17 3.41 59.16 -60.53
C LEU A 17 4.16 57.90 -60.06
N ALA A 18 5.44 57.76 -60.40
CA ALA A 18 6.28 56.66 -59.93
C ALA A 18 6.47 56.68 -58.40
N LEU A 19 6.71 57.86 -57.82
CA LEU A 19 6.81 58.05 -56.36
C LEU A 19 5.49 57.74 -55.66
N ALA A 20 4.35 58.19 -56.20
CA ALA A 20 3.03 57.89 -55.66
C ALA A 20 2.72 56.39 -55.73
N GLY A 21 3.03 55.73 -56.85
CA GLY A 21 2.87 54.28 -57.02
C GLY A 21 3.76 53.47 -56.06
N PHE A 22 5.01 53.88 -55.87
CA PHE A 22 5.92 53.26 -54.90
C PHE A 22 5.44 53.46 -53.46
N GLY A 23 4.92 54.64 -53.13
CA GLY A 23 4.32 54.94 -51.83
C GLY A 23 3.10 54.07 -51.56
N ALA A 24 2.17 53.95 -52.51
CA ALA A 24 0.99 53.10 -52.41
C ALA A 24 1.36 51.61 -52.28
N TRP A 25 2.33 51.13 -53.08
CA TRP A 25 2.83 49.76 -52.99
C TRP A 25 3.46 49.46 -51.62
N ARG A 26 4.28 50.38 -51.07
CA ARG A 26 4.86 50.23 -49.73
C ARG A 26 3.77 50.24 -48.65
N ALA A 27 2.76 51.10 -48.75
CA ALA A 27 1.65 51.17 -47.79
C ALA A 27 0.89 49.84 -47.74
N VAL A 28 0.48 49.30 -48.89
CA VAL A 28 -0.19 47.98 -48.99
C VAL A 28 0.70 46.86 -48.46
N ARG A 29 2.00 46.89 -48.74
CA ARG A 29 2.94 45.89 -48.23
C ARG A 29 3.09 45.98 -46.71
N LEU A 30 3.18 47.19 -46.15
CA LEU A 30 3.29 47.40 -44.71
C LEU A 30 2.03 46.93 -43.99
N GLU A 31 0.85 47.25 -44.53
CA GLU A 31 -0.44 46.83 -43.98
C GLU A 31 -0.58 45.30 -43.99
N ARG A 32 -0.15 44.63 -45.07
CA ARG A 32 -0.12 43.16 -45.13
C ARG A 32 0.85 42.54 -44.13
N MET A 33 2.03 43.14 -43.94
CA MET A 33 2.99 42.66 -42.93
C MET A 33 2.44 42.86 -41.51
N GLN A 34 1.89 44.04 -41.20
CA GLN A 34 1.27 44.30 -39.90
C GLN A 34 0.09 43.36 -39.64
N ALA A 35 -0.75 43.08 -40.64
CA ALA A 35 -1.84 42.13 -40.51
C ALA A 35 -1.35 40.69 -40.31
N ALA A 36 -0.24 40.30 -40.96
CA ALA A 36 0.39 38.99 -40.74
C ALA A 36 0.97 38.88 -39.33
N ASP A 37 1.75 39.89 -38.90
CA ASP A 37 2.34 39.95 -37.56
C ASP A 37 1.25 39.95 -36.48
N GLN A 38 0.15 40.67 -36.68
CA GLN A 38 -1.00 40.67 -35.76
C GLN A 38 -1.68 39.30 -35.68
N ARG A 39 -1.83 38.59 -36.81
CA ARG A 39 -2.38 37.23 -36.83
C ARG A 39 -1.47 36.24 -36.14
N GLU A 40 -0.17 36.33 -36.36
CA GLU A 40 0.82 35.49 -35.70
C GLU A 40 0.84 35.74 -34.19
N MET A 41 0.82 37.01 -33.78
CA MET A 41 0.72 37.39 -32.37
C MET A 41 -0.58 36.89 -31.72
N GLN A 42 -1.71 36.94 -32.44
CA GLN A 42 -2.96 36.41 -31.94
C GLN A 42 -2.91 34.88 -31.80
N ALA A 43 -2.40 34.17 -32.81
CA ALA A 43 -2.26 32.72 -32.77
C ALA A 43 -1.35 32.25 -31.63
N LEU A 44 -0.22 32.94 -31.39
CA LEU A 44 0.68 32.64 -30.28
C LEU A 44 0.02 32.91 -28.91
N ARG A 45 -0.80 33.97 -28.80
CA ARG A 45 -1.57 34.24 -27.58
C ARG A 45 -2.59 33.14 -27.32
N ASP A 46 -3.36 32.76 -28.33
CA ASP A 46 -4.35 31.69 -28.24
C ASP A 46 -3.69 30.36 -27.85
N GLU A 47 -2.51 30.04 -28.41
CA GLU A 47 -1.75 28.84 -28.03
C GLU A 47 -1.25 28.89 -26.59
N VAL A 48 -0.71 30.04 -26.15
CA VAL A 48 -0.26 30.22 -24.76
C VAL A 48 -1.42 30.10 -23.79
N ASP A 49 -2.57 30.69 -24.11
CA ASP A 49 -3.76 30.65 -23.26
C ASP A 49 -4.38 29.25 -23.22
N ALA A 50 -4.38 28.52 -24.34
CA ALA A 50 -4.77 27.10 -24.36
C ALA A 50 -3.85 26.24 -23.49
N ARG A 51 -2.52 26.44 -23.59
CA ARG A 51 -1.54 25.72 -22.75
C ARG A 51 -1.67 26.07 -21.27
N LYS A 52 -1.97 27.33 -20.93
CA LYS A 52 -2.26 27.75 -19.55
C LYS A 52 -3.53 27.07 -19.05
N GLY A 53 -4.61 27.10 -19.82
CA GLY A 53 -5.87 26.43 -19.49
C GLY A 53 -5.66 24.95 -19.17
N LEU A 54 -4.93 24.21 -20.02
CA LEU A 54 -4.61 22.80 -19.76
C LEU A 54 -3.80 22.58 -18.48
N ARG A 55 -2.82 23.45 -18.20
CA ARG A 55 -2.01 23.37 -16.98
C ARG A 55 -2.83 23.69 -15.74
N ASP A 56 -3.72 24.67 -15.82
CA ASP A 56 -4.56 25.09 -14.70
C ASP A 56 -5.63 24.04 -14.41
N SER A 57 -6.33 23.51 -15.43
CA SER A 57 -7.24 22.37 -15.27
C SER A 57 -6.54 21.15 -14.66
N ARG A 58 -5.30 20.86 -15.08
CA ARG A 58 -4.52 19.75 -14.51
C ARG A 58 -4.17 19.98 -13.04
N ARG A 59 -3.75 21.19 -12.67
CA ARG A 59 -3.44 21.54 -11.27
C ARG A 59 -4.68 21.45 -10.39
N GLU A 60 -5.81 21.93 -10.87
CA GLU A 60 -7.09 21.87 -10.15
C GLU A 60 -7.51 20.41 -9.92
N TYR A 61 -7.41 19.58 -10.95
CA TYR A 61 -7.64 18.14 -10.83
C TYR A 61 -6.69 17.49 -9.82
N GLU A 62 -5.37 17.71 -9.93
CA GLU A 62 -4.37 17.13 -9.04
C GLU A 62 -4.59 17.58 -7.58
N PHE A 63 -4.98 18.84 -7.36
CA PHE A 63 -5.30 19.37 -6.05
C PHE A 63 -6.55 18.70 -5.45
N ASP A 64 -7.65 18.63 -6.21
CA ASP A 64 -8.89 18.02 -5.74
C ASP A 64 -8.72 16.51 -5.49
N ALA A 65 -8.01 15.82 -6.37
CA ALA A 65 -7.73 14.40 -6.21
C ALA A 65 -6.81 14.11 -5.00
N ARG A 66 -5.78 14.93 -4.74
CA ARG A 66 -4.98 14.84 -3.51
C ARG A 66 -5.79 15.13 -2.26
N ARG A 67 -6.67 16.14 -2.30
CA ARG A 67 -7.55 16.44 -1.18
C ARG A 67 -8.41 15.22 -0.82
N ARG A 68 -9.05 14.60 -1.82
CA ARG A 68 -9.83 13.36 -1.62
C ARG A 68 -8.96 12.21 -1.10
N LEU A 69 -7.75 12.06 -1.62
CA LEU A 69 -6.78 11.06 -1.14
C LEU A 69 -6.55 11.20 0.37
N TYR A 70 -6.26 12.41 0.85
CA TYR A 70 -6.01 12.64 2.26
C TYR A 70 -7.27 12.56 3.12
N GLU A 71 -8.40 13.09 2.65
CA GLU A 71 -9.68 13.03 3.38
C GLU A 71 -10.16 11.59 3.56
N GLU A 72 -10.03 10.75 2.53
CA GLU A 72 -10.55 9.38 2.55
C GLU A 72 -9.57 8.36 3.12
N LEU A 73 -8.27 8.43 2.80
CA LEU A 73 -7.32 7.37 3.13
C LEU A 73 -6.45 7.67 4.35
N GLU A 74 -6.05 8.92 4.58
CA GLU A 74 -5.13 9.23 5.68
C GLU A 74 -5.66 8.74 7.05
N PRO A 75 -6.96 8.89 7.39
CA PRO A 75 -7.49 8.36 8.64
C PRO A 75 -7.36 6.83 8.76
N VAL A 76 -7.50 6.10 7.64
CA VAL A 76 -7.39 4.64 7.58
C VAL A 76 -5.93 4.21 7.70
N LEU A 77 -5.01 4.92 7.02
CA LEU A 77 -3.58 4.66 7.09
C LEU A 77 -3.02 4.95 8.49
N PHE A 78 -3.47 6.03 9.12
CA PHE A 78 -3.13 6.35 10.51
C PHE A 78 -3.58 5.23 11.46
N GLN A 79 -4.83 4.77 11.35
CA GLN A 79 -5.30 3.62 12.16
C GLN A 79 -4.52 2.34 11.87
N SER A 80 -4.05 2.18 10.63
CA SER A 80 -3.25 1.02 10.21
C SER A 80 -1.86 1.02 10.84
N GLN A 81 -1.24 2.19 11.04
CA GLN A 81 0.03 2.31 11.75
C GLN A 81 -0.09 1.83 13.20
N ASP A 82 -1.13 2.23 13.92
CA ASP A 82 -1.40 1.75 15.29
C ASP A 82 -1.68 0.23 15.30
N ALA A 83 -2.53 -0.25 14.40
CA ALA A 83 -2.81 -1.68 14.28
C ALA A 83 -1.56 -2.50 13.93
N ALA A 84 -0.67 -1.95 13.11
CA ALA A 84 0.62 -2.55 12.77
C ALA A 84 1.54 -2.66 13.99
N ARG A 85 1.70 -1.59 14.77
CA ARG A 85 2.47 -1.63 16.04
C ARG A 85 1.93 -2.73 16.98
N GLN A 86 0.60 -2.80 17.15
CA GLN A 86 -0.04 -3.81 18.01
C GLN A 86 0.14 -5.24 17.50
N LEU A 87 0.14 -5.44 16.18
CA LEU A 87 0.42 -6.75 15.57
C LEU A 87 1.87 -7.16 15.81
N PHE A 88 2.83 -6.26 15.53
CA PHE A 88 4.25 -6.51 15.78
C PHE A 88 4.49 -6.95 17.24
N ASP A 89 3.96 -6.18 18.20
CA ASP A 89 4.09 -6.50 19.62
C ASP A 89 3.39 -7.80 20.00
N ARG A 90 2.25 -8.12 19.37
CA ARG A 90 1.54 -9.39 19.61
C ARG A 90 2.39 -10.58 19.17
N VAL A 91 2.99 -10.55 17.98
CA VAL A 91 3.82 -11.66 17.50
C VAL A 91 5.08 -11.81 18.34
N ALA A 92 5.73 -10.70 18.72
CA ALA A 92 6.87 -10.74 19.64
C ALA A 92 6.46 -11.29 21.03
N ASN A 93 5.27 -10.92 21.52
CA ASN A 93 4.71 -11.48 22.74
C ASN A 93 4.45 -12.98 22.63
N MET A 94 3.98 -13.47 21.47
CA MET A 94 3.79 -14.91 21.22
C MET A 94 5.10 -15.69 21.39
N ALA A 95 6.21 -15.23 20.80
CA ALA A 95 7.52 -15.85 21.03
C ALA A 95 7.89 -15.90 22.52
N ARG A 96 7.68 -14.80 23.25
CA ARG A 96 7.94 -14.74 24.69
C ARG A 96 7.07 -15.72 25.48
N VAL A 97 5.77 -15.77 25.23
CA VAL A 97 4.87 -16.65 26.00
C VAL A 97 5.05 -18.13 25.63
N THR A 98 5.55 -18.42 24.42
CA THR A 98 6.05 -19.75 24.06
C THR A 98 7.23 -20.14 24.96
N ARG A 99 8.24 -19.27 25.10
CA ARG A 99 9.38 -19.52 26.00
C ARG A 99 8.97 -19.79 27.44
N ASP A 100 7.92 -19.10 27.89
CA ASP A 100 7.35 -19.25 29.22
C ASP A 100 6.49 -20.53 29.37
N GLY A 101 6.39 -21.37 28.33
CA GLY A 101 5.62 -22.62 28.35
C GLY A 101 4.10 -22.41 28.38
N ARG A 102 3.60 -21.27 27.90
CA ARG A 102 2.16 -20.93 27.94
C ARG A 102 1.40 -21.26 26.65
N LEU A 103 2.10 -21.64 25.58
CA LEU A 103 1.51 -22.03 24.29
C LEU A 103 1.84 -23.49 23.97
N GLY A 104 0.96 -24.19 23.24
CA GLY A 104 1.07 -25.62 22.92
C GLY A 104 -0.23 -26.37 23.16
N ALA A 105 -0.14 -27.71 23.13
CA ALA A 105 -1.28 -28.63 23.24
C ALA A 105 -1.62 -29.05 24.69
N HIS A 106 -0.90 -28.53 25.69
CA HIS A 106 -1.06 -28.95 27.08
C HIS A 106 -2.25 -28.25 27.77
N PRO A 107 -2.85 -28.89 28.80
CA PRO A 107 -3.93 -28.28 29.58
C PRO A 107 -3.53 -26.92 30.16
N GLY A 108 -4.37 -25.91 29.96
CA GLY A 108 -4.13 -24.55 30.44
C GLY A 108 -3.27 -23.68 29.52
N ALA A 109 -2.79 -24.20 28.39
CA ALA A 109 -2.16 -23.37 27.37
C ALA A 109 -3.16 -22.34 26.81
N TRP A 110 -2.69 -21.13 26.55
CA TRP A 110 -3.57 -19.99 26.22
C TRP A 110 -4.20 -20.08 24.83
N LEU A 111 -3.66 -20.93 23.97
CA LEU A 111 -4.16 -21.25 22.64
C LEU A 111 -4.45 -22.75 22.48
N ALA A 112 -4.65 -23.50 23.58
CA ALA A 112 -5.08 -24.89 23.49
C ALA A 112 -6.40 -24.98 22.71
N ARG A 113 -6.64 -26.09 22.00
CA ARG A 113 -7.92 -26.34 21.35
C ARG A 113 -9.08 -26.19 22.31
N GLY A 114 -10.12 -25.48 21.88
CA GLY A 114 -11.30 -25.19 22.70
C GLY A 114 -11.09 -24.12 23.77
N SER A 115 -9.89 -23.52 23.89
CA SER A 115 -9.71 -22.34 24.73
C SER A 115 -10.51 -21.17 24.14
N THR A 116 -11.41 -20.59 24.92
CA THR A 116 -12.15 -19.35 24.56
C THR A 116 -11.65 -18.15 25.36
N GLY A 117 -10.40 -18.23 25.83
CA GLY A 117 -9.81 -17.23 26.71
C GLY A 117 -9.46 -15.92 26.00
N TYR A 118 -9.35 -14.85 26.79
CA TYR A 118 -8.97 -13.51 26.34
C TYR A 118 -7.74 -13.46 25.42
N TYR A 119 -6.73 -14.30 25.67
CA TYR A 119 -5.51 -14.32 24.86
C TYR A 119 -5.78 -14.67 23.39
N ARG A 120 -6.67 -15.64 23.15
CA ARG A 120 -7.05 -16.05 21.80
C ARG A 120 -7.83 -14.95 21.09
N HIS A 121 -8.92 -14.46 21.68
CA HIS A 121 -9.73 -13.39 21.09
C HIS A 121 -8.91 -12.13 20.81
N SER A 122 -8.07 -11.70 21.75
CA SER A 122 -7.20 -10.54 21.56
C SER A 122 -6.08 -10.76 20.54
N THR A 123 -5.69 -12.00 20.26
CA THR A 123 -4.77 -12.33 19.16
C THR A 123 -5.48 -12.23 17.81
N LEU A 124 -6.67 -12.84 17.69
CA LEU A 124 -7.50 -12.77 16.48
C LEU A 124 -7.86 -11.33 16.12
N TYR A 125 -8.35 -10.57 17.10
CA TYR A 125 -8.71 -9.15 16.92
C TYR A 125 -7.54 -8.34 16.35
N ARG A 126 -6.34 -8.46 16.92
CA ARG A 126 -5.17 -7.67 16.48
C ARG A 126 -4.70 -8.06 15.08
N LEU A 127 -4.78 -9.34 14.71
CA LEU A 127 -4.47 -9.80 13.35
C LEU A 127 -5.49 -9.27 12.34
N MET A 128 -6.77 -9.51 12.62
CA MET A 128 -7.87 -9.16 11.72
C MET A 128 -8.04 -7.65 11.55
N ARG A 129 -7.65 -6.83 12.54
CA ARG A 129 -7.77 -5.36 12.48
C ARG A 129 -7.03 -4.78 11.29
N LEU A 130 -5.82 -5.26 10.98
CA LEU A 130 -5.09 -4.83 9.79
C LEU A 130 -5.76 -5.29 8.49
N TRP A 131 -6.36 -6.48 8.48
CA TRP A 131 -7.09 -6.97 7.29
C TRP A 131 -8.34 -6.14 7.03
N ALA A 132 -9.07 -5.80 8.08
CA ALA A 132 -10.25 -4.96 8.00
C ALA A 132 -9.91 -3.55 7.50
N LEU A 133 -8.84 -2.94 8.04
CA LEU A 133 -8.34 -1.63 7.59
C LEU A 133 -7.87 -1.66 6.13
N HIS A 134 -7.21 -2.74 5.71
CA HIS A 134 -6.84 -2.92 4.31
C HIS A 134 -8.07 -2.97 3.39
N GLN A 135 -9.11 -3.71 3.76
CA GLN A 135 -10.36 -3.77 2.99
C GLN A 135 -11.05 -2.41 2.90
N ILE A 136 -11.10 -1.65 3.99
CA ILE A 136 -11.64 -0.27 3.99
C ILE A 136 -10.81 0.60 3.03
N ALA A 137 -9.48 0.53 3.12
CA ALA A 137 -8.59 1.27 2.22
C ALA A 137 -8.87 0.91 0.74
N LEU A 138 -8.95 -0.38 0.40
CA LEU A 138 -9.25 -0.83 -0.97
C LEU A 138 -10.59 -0.29 -1.50
N ARG A 139 -11.64 -0.25 -0.67
CA ARG A 139 -12.94 0.31 -1.08
C ARG A 139 -12.83 1.80 -1.39
N ARG A 140 -12.06 2.55 -0.60
CA ARG A 140 -11.83 3.99 -0.78
C ARG A 140 -10.91 4.30 -1.95
N LEU A 141 -9.97 3.42 -2.29
CA LEU A 141 -9.06 3.60 -3.43
C LEU A 141 -9.76 3.67 -4.78
N THR A 142 -10.93 3.04 -4.93
CA THR A 142 -11.71 3.12 -6.18
C THR A 142 -12.11 4.56 -6.55
N GLN A 143 -12.01 5.49 -5.59
CA GLN A 143 -12.40 6.89 -5.73
C GLN A 143 -11.20 7.82 -5.95
N VAL A 144 -9.96 7.30 -5.94
CA VAL A 144 -8.75 8.14 -5.91
C VAL A 144 -7.63 7.63 -6.82
N ASP A 145 -6.91 8.56 -7.46
CA ASP A 145 -5.70 8.28 -8.23
C ASP A 145 -4.47 8.18 -7.32
N GLN A 146 -3.91 6.97 -7.17
CA GLN A 146 -2.73 6.70 -6.35
C GLN A 146 -1.44 7.27 -6.93
N ARG A 147 -1.41 7.65 -8.22
CA ARG A 147 -0.21 8.21 -8.86
C ARG A 147 0.20 9.56 -8.28
N LEU A 148 -0.71 10.21 -7.54
CA LEU A 148 -0.51 11.54 -6.98
C LEU A 148 0.35 11.55 -5.72
N ASP A 149 0.46 10.41 -5.01
CA ASP A 149 1.25 10.24 -3.79
C ASP A 149 1.85 8.82 -3.71
N SER A 150 3.15 8.74 -4.01
CA SER A 150 3.88 7.47 -4.00
C SER A 150 4.05 6.87 -2.59
N GLY A 151 4.00 7.68 -1.53
CA GLY A 151 4.12 7.21 -0.15
C GLY A 151 2.89 6.41 0.25
N ILE A 152 1.71 6.96 -0.04
CA ILE A 152 0.42 6.26 0.16
C ILE A 152 0.35 4.98 -0.66
N ALA A 153 0.74 5.03 -1.95
CA ALA A 153 0.75 3.85 -2.81
C ALA A 153 1.63 2.71 -2.24
N ARG A 154 2.83 3.04 -1.73
CA ARG A 154 3.73 2.06 -1.10
C ARG A 154 3.15 1.49 0.19
N ARG A 155 2.56 2.33 1.06
CA ARG A 155 1.90 1.86 2.30
C ARG A 155 0.80 0.84 1.97
N ILE A 156 -0.03 1.13 0.96
CA ILE A 156 -1.09 0.22 0.50
C ILE A 156 -0.51 -1.07 -0.08
N GLN A 157 0.56 -0.99 -0.88
CA GLN A 157 1.24 -2.17 -1.42
C GLN A 157 1.71 -3.10 -0.29
N VAL A 158 2.33 -2.55 0.75
CA VAL A 158 2.78 -3.32 1.92
C VAL A 158 1.59 -3.94 2.65
N GLN A 159 0.48 -3.20 2.83
CA GLN A 159 -0.75 -3.75 3.40
C GLN A 159 -1.32 -4.90 2.57
N SER A 160 -1.33 -4.81 1.24
CA SER A 160 -1.77 -5.90 0.37
C SER A 160 -0.92 -7.15 0.53
N VAL A 161 0.41 -7.01 0.62
CA VAL A 161 1.28 -8.16 0.89
C VAL A 161 0.99 -8.76 2.26
N LEU A 162 0.77 -7.94 3.28
CA LEU A 162 0.42 -8.40 4.63
C LEU A 162 -0.93 -9.14 4.64
N TYR A 163 -1.92 -8.62 3.92
CA TYR A 163 -3.25 -9.21 3.77
C TYR A 163 -3.20 -10.62 3.18
N GLU A 164 -2.44 -10.80 2.11
CA GLU A 164 -2.36 -12.08 1.38
C GLU A 164 -1.49 -13.13 2.09
N LEU A 165 -0.65 -12.72 3.04
CA LEU A 165 0.45 -13.52 3.57
C LEU A 165 0.03 -14.86 4.19
N LEU A 166 -1.06 -14.89 4.97
CA LEU A 166 -1.55 -16.12 5.59
C LEU A 166 -2.20 -17.09 4.59
N SER A 167 -2.59 -16.58 3.42
CA SER A 167 -3.05 -17.42 2.30
C SER A 167 -1.90 -18.01 1.49
N ASP A 168 -0.71 -17.41 1.56
CA ASP A 168 0.53 -17.85 0.91
C ASP A 168 1.27 -18.97 1.68
N HIS A 169 0.60 -19.62 2.63
CA HIS A 169 1.13 -20.68 3.49
C HIS A 169 1.89 -21.81 2.77
N PHE A 170 1.43 -22.28 1.60
CA PHE A 170 2.20 -23.26 0.80
C PHE A 170 3.52 -22.70 0.26
N ARG A 171 3.57 -21.42 -0.10
CA ARG A 171 4.81 -20.74 -0.52
C ARG A 171 5.75 -20.53 0.66
N LEU A 172 5.22 -20.14 1.82
CA LEU A 172 5.97 -20.01 3.07
C LEU A 172 6.57 -21.34 3.55
N ALA A 173 5.86 -22.46 3.36
CA ALA A 173 6.38 -23.79 3.65
C ALA A 173 7.60 -24.14 2.79
N ARG A 174 7.62 -23.69 1.53
CA ARG A 174 8.73 -23.92 0.58
C ARG A 174 9.85 -22.88 0.68
N ALA A 175 9.61 -21.73 1.29
CA ALA A 175 10.58 -20.65 1.39
C ALA A 175 11.78 -21.01 2.29
N GLY A 176 12.97 -20.53 1.93
CA GLY A 176 14.21 -20.83 2.66
C GLY A 176 14.50 -22.33 2.67
N LYS A 177 14.58 -22.92 3.87
CA LYS A 177 14.62 -24.38 4.03
C LYS A 177 13.19 -24.93 3.99
N PRO A 178 12.82 -25.77 3.02
CA PRO A 178 11.48 -26.32 2.93
C PRO A 178 11.11 -27.14 4.18
N VAL A 179 9.86 -27.00 4.63
CA VAL A 179 9.26 -27.83 5.67
C VAL A 179 8.19 -28.70 5.03
N ARG A 180 8.11 -29.97 5.44
CA ARG A 180 7.03 -30.86 5.03
C ARG A 180 5.71 -30.29 5.55
N TYR A 181 4.84 -29.89 4.63
CA TYR A 181 3.56 -29.28 4.95
C TYR A 181 2.46 -29.92 4.09
N GLU A 182 1.79 -30.90 4.67
CA GLU A 182 0.74 -31.70 4.03
C GLU A 182 -0.55 -31.56 4.85
N PRO A 183 -1.24 -30.40 4.79
CA PRO A 183 -2.33 -30.07 5.72
C PRO A 183 -3.54 -31.01 5.63
N TYR A 184 -3.66 -31.76 4.54
CA TYR A 184 -4.76 -32.70 4.28
C TYR A 184 -4.43 -34.16 4.64
N GLU A 185 -3.18 -34.45 5.03
CA GLU A 185 -2.82 -35.77 5.56
C GLU A 185 -3.32 -35.93 7.01
N PRO A 186 -3.58 -37.16 7.49
CA PRO A 186 -3.90 -37.40 8.89
C PRO A 186 -2.83 -36.83 9.83
N GLY A 187 -3.22 -35.89 10.69
CA GLY A 187 -2.32 -35.16 11.59
C GLY A 187 -1.64 -33.92 10.99
N GLY A 188 -1.89 -33.62 9.71
CA GLY A 188 -1.23 -32.57 8.94
C GLY A 188 -1.56 -31.13 9.30
N GLY A 189 -2.77 -30.86 9.82
CA GLY A 189 -3.19 -29.56 10.39
C GLY A 189 -3.03 -28.33 9.47
N LEU A 190 -4.13 -27.67 9.11
CA LEU A 190 -4.03 -26.43 8.32
C LEU A 190 -3.33 -25.32 9.12
N GLN A 191 -2.23 -24.78 8.58
CA GLN A 191 -1.42 -23.70 9.18
C GLN A 191 -1.50 -22.38 8.39
N GLY A 192 -2.51 -22.26 7.52
CA GLY A 192 -2.79 -21.06 6.74
C GLY A 192 -4.28 -20.85 6.59
N ILE A 193 -4.66 -19.73 5.97
CA ILE A 193 -6.05 -19.30 5.89
C ILE A 193 -6.41 -19.15 4.42
N PHE A 194 -7.53 -19.74 3.99
CA PHE A 194 -8.02 -19.52 2.63
C PHE A 194 -8.43 -18.07 2.43
N LEU A 195 -8.21 -17.54 1.23
CA LEU A 195 -8.48 -16.12 0.93
C LEU A 195 -9.92 -15.70 1.26
N GLY A 196 -10.91 -16.54 0.94
CA GLY A 196 -12.32 -16.25 1.27
C GLY A 196 -12.61 -16.17 2.77
N ASP A 197 -11.91 -16.98 3.58
CA ASP A 197 -12.02 -16.89 5.04
C ASP A 197 -11.34 -15.63 5.57
N LEU A 198 -10.23 -15.24 4.96
CA LEU A 198 -9.52 -14.02 5.30
C LEU A 198 -10.37 -12.77 4.97
N ASP A 199 -11.00 -12.75 3.80
CA ASP A 199 -11.94 -11.71 3.37
C ASP A 199 -13.10 -11.56 4.36
N ASN A 200 -13.77 -12.67 4.68
CA ASN A 200 -14.90 -12.68 5.60
C ASN A 200 -14.48 -12.31 7.04
N ALA A 201 -13.32 -12.78 7.50
CA ALA A 201 -12.79 -12.46 8.81
C ALA A 201 -12.43 -10.97 8.93
N GLY A 202 -11.77 -10.38 7.94
CA GLY A 202 -11.53 -8.94 7.91
C GLY A 202 -12.85 -8.15 7.93
N ALA A 203 -13.82 -8.55 7.10
CA ALA A 203 -15.12 -7.91 7.04
C ALA A 203 -15.93 -8.00 8.35
N PHE A 204 -15.75 -9.07 9.14
CA PHE A 204 -16.40 -9.25 10.44
C PHE A 204 -16.11 -8.11 11.42
N LEU A 205 -14.91 -7.52 11.36
CA LEU A 205 -14.51 -6.38 12.18
C LEU A 205 -14.96 -5.02 11.66
N ILE A 206 -15.43 -4.94 10.42
CA ILE A 206 -15.89 -3.68 9.85
C ILE A 206 -17.29 -3.39 10.38
N ASP A 207 -17.44 -2.22 10.98
CA ASP A 207 -18.72 -1.69 11.41
C ASP A 207 -19.16 -0.55 10.49
N ARG A 208 -20.45 -0.50 10.22
CA ARG A 208 -21.06 0.58 9.44
C ARG A 208 -22.28 1.08 10.20
N PRO A 209 -22.12 2.03 11.13
CA PRO A 209 -23.26 2.67 11.77
C PRO A 209 -24.16 3.32 10.70
N ASP A 210 -25.46 3.36 10.95
CA ASP A 210 -26.46 3.81 9.98
C ASP A 210 -26.12 5.17 9.36
N GLY A 211 -25.71 5.15 8.08
CA GLY A 211 -25.30 6.35 7.32
C GLY A 211 -23.94 6.95 7.67
N GLY A 212 -23.18 6.34 8.59
CA GLY A 212 -21.85 6.78 9.00
C GLY A 212 -20.71 6.17 8.16
N PRO A 213 -19.49 6.70 8.29
CA PRO A 213 -18.31 6.12 7.64
C PRO A 213 -18.02 4.71 8.19
N GLU A 214 -17.43 3.86 7.33
CA GLU A 214 -16.94 2.55 7.77
C GLU A 214 -15.86 2.73 8.85
N GLY A 215 -15.99 1.98 9.93
CA GLY A 215 -15.03 1.92 11.03
C GLY A 215 -14.67 0.49 11.39
N ILE A 216 -13.79 0.35 12.39
CA ILE A 216 -13.43 -0.94 12.97
C ILE A 216 -14.09 -1.04 14.34
N LEU A 217 -14.67 -2.21 14.64
CA LEU A 217 -15.10 -2.51 16.01
C LEU A 217 -13.94 -2.34 16.99
N ASP A 218 -14.24 -1.79 18.17
CA ASP A 218 -13.36 -1.96 19.30
C ASP A 218 -13.33 -3.43 19.76
N PHE A 219 -12.41 -3.74 20.69
CA PHE A 219 -12.24 -5.12 21.16
C PHE A 219 -13.48 -5.65 21.91
N GLY A 220 -14.17 -4.82 22.69
CA GLY A 220 -15.35 -5.25 23.44
C GLY A 220 -16.51 -5.60 22.52
N ALA A 221 -16.80 -4.73 21.55
CA ALA A 221 -17.81 -4.95 20.53
C ALA A 221 -17.49 -6.18 19.65
N PHE A 222 -16.20 -6.42 19.35
CA PHE A 222 -15.76 -7.65 18.69
C PHE A 222 -16.10 -8.90 19.51
N GLU A 223 -15.76 -8.91 20.82
CA GLU A 223 -16.05 -10.05 21.67
C GLU A 223 -17.56 -10.30 21.83
N ASP A 224 -18.35 -9.23 21.98
CA ASP A 224 -19.80 -9.34 22.08
C ASP A 224 -20.42 -9.86 20.79
N ARG A 225 -19.93 -9.41 19.63
CA ARG A 225 -20.35 -9.91 18.31
C ARG A 225 -20.00 -11.39 18.13
N LEU A 226 -18.81 -11.81 18.59
CA LEU A 226 -18.37 -13.21 18.55
C LEU A 226 -19.26 -14.09 19.45
N LYS A 227 -19.56 -13.64 20.68
CA LYS A 227 -20.42 -14.36 21.63
C LYS A 227 -21.87 -14.47 21.15
N ALA A 228 -22.37 -13.42 20.48
CA ALA A 228 -23.74 -13.40 19.99
C ALA A 228 -24.01 -14.49 18.93
N GLY A 229 -22.99 -14.86 18.13
CA GLY A 229 -23.10 -15.98 17.19
C GLY A 229 -24.05 -15.76 16.01
N LYS A 230 -24.51 -14.52 15.78
CA LYS A 230 -25.54 -14.20 14.77
C LYS A 230 -24.99 -13.81 13.40
N ASP A 231 -23.71 -13.43 13.33
CA ASP A 231 -23.07 -12.99 12.10
C ASP A 231 -22.73 -14.19 11.21
N SER A 232 -23.13 -14.16 9.94
CA SER A 232 -22.85 -15.24 8.98
C SER A 232 -21.37 -15.50 8.75
N ARG A 233 -20.51 -14.52 9.05
CA ARG A 233 -19.05 -14.60 8.88
C ARG A 233 -18.34 -15.26 10.06
N ILE A 234 -19.07 -15.64 11.13
CA ILE A 234 -18.48 -16.26 12.32
C ILE A 234 -17.76 -17.57 12.00
N ALA A 235 -18.22 -18.31 10.99
CA ALA A 235 -17.56 -19.54 10.55
C ALA A 235 -16.14 -19.26 10.04
N SER A 236 -15.93 -18.20 9.25
CA SER A 236 -14.62 -17.79 8.78
C SER A 236 -13.72 -17.31 9.92
N VAL A 237 -14.25 -16.58 10.91
CA VAL A 237 -13.49 -16.26 12.14
C VAL A 237 -13.10 -17.53 12.90
N GLY A 238 -13.98 -18.53 12.94
CA GLY A 238 -13.71 -19.86 13.47
C GLY A 238 -12.57 -20.57 12.74
N ASN A 239 -12.54 -20.52 11.41
CA ASN A 239 -11.46 -21.10 10.59
C ASN A 239 -10.11 -20.41 10.85
N VAL A 240 -10.10 -19.09 10.99
CA VAL A 240 -8.90 -18.34 11.41
C VAL A 240 -8.46 -18.77 12.81
N SER A 241 -9.40 -18.87 13.74
CA SER A 241 -9.14 -19.33 15.12
C SER A 241 -8.56 -20.74 15.15
N ALA A 242 -9.08 -21.67 14.35
CA ALA A 242 -8.65 -23.06 14.30
C ALA A 242 -7.18 -23.20 13.87
N CYS A 243 -6.65 -22.28 13.06
CA CYS A 243 -5.22 -22.25 12.72
C CYS A 243 -4.30 -22.07 13.94
N PHE A 244 -4.82 -21.50 15.03
CA PHE A 244 -4.11 -21.30 16.29
C PHE A 244 -4.35 -22.40 17.32
N ASP A 245 -5.13 -23.44 17.00
CA ASP A 245 -5.36 -24.54 17.92
C ASP A 245 -4.07 -25.28 18.24
N ASP A 246 -3.75 -25.36 19.52
CA ASP A 246 -2.55 -26.01 20.03
C ASP A 246 -1.26 -25.38 19.46
N PHE A 247 -1.34 -24.09 19.09
CA PHE A 247 -0.26 -23.39 18.41
C PHE A 247 1.03 -23.41 19.22
N HIS A 248 2.11 -23.84 18.56
CA HIS A 248 3.47 -23.72 19.03
C HIS A 248 4.39 -23.56 17.81
N PRO A 249 5.37 -22.63 17.79
CA PRO A 249 6.25 -22.42 16.65
C PRO A 249 6.92 -23.69 16.09
N ALA A 250 7.31 -24.62 16.97
CA ALA A 250 7.89 -25.91 16.57
C ALA A 250 6.90 -26.85 15.85
N THR A 251 5.64 -26.90 16.27
CA THR A 251 4.63 -27.78 15.67
C THR A 251 3.87 -27.10 14.53
N HIS A 252 3.85 -25.76 14.52
CA HIS A 252 3.22 -24.90 13.53
C HIS A 252 4.23 -23.98 12.82
N PRO A 253 5.30 -24.54 12.21
CA PRO A 253 6.38 -23.73 11.66
C PRO A 253 5.96 -22.87 10.47
N VAL A 254 4.95 -23.28 9.69
CA VAL A 254 4.46 -22.50 8.54
C VAL A 254 3.68 -21.29 9.03
N LEU A 255 2.78 -21.47 9.99
CA LEU A 255 2.06 -20.36 10.61
C LEU A 255 3.04 -19.42 11.31
N TRP A 256 4.07 -19.94 12.00
CA TRP A 256 5.07 -19.10 12.65
C TRP A 256 5.88 -18.25 11.63
N ARG A 257 6.28 -18.83 10.49
CA ARG A 257 6.89 -18.06 9.39
C ARG A 257 5.98 -16.94 8.91
N ALA A 258 4.68 -17.23 8.75
CA ALA A 258 3.70 -16.23 8.35
C ALA A 258 3.60 -15.09 9.37
N LEU A 259 3.48 -15.41 10.67
CA LEU A 259 3.38 -14.42 11.75
C LEU A 259 4.63 -13.52 11.84
N VAL A 260 5.82 -14.11 11.73
CA VAL A 260 7.09 -13.35 11.71
C VAL A 260 7.16 -12.43 10.48
N ALA A 261 6.76 -12.91 9.31
CA ALA A 261 6.66 -12.08 8.11
C ALA A 261 5.62 -10.95 8.28
N SER A 262 4.46 -11.23 8.91
CA SER A 262 3.45 -10.20 9.22
C SER A 262 4.01 -9.14 10.17
N ALA A 263 4.78 -9.55 11.18
CA ALA A 263 5.43 -8.63 12.11
C ALA A 263 6.48 -7.75 11.40
N CYS A 264 7.27 -8.32 10.48
CA CYS A 264 8.17 -7.54 9.64
C CYS A 264 7.41 -6.49 8.82
N LEU A 265 6.34 -6.86 8.13
CA LEU A 265 5.55 -5.92 7.32
C LEU A 265 4.87 -4.85 8.18
N ALA A 266 4.42 -5.21 9.38
CA ALA A 266 3.88 -4.26 10.34
C ALA A 266 4.94 -3.24 10.83
N TRP A 267 6.17 -3.71 11.03
CA TRP A 267 7.31 -2.83 11.32
C TRP A 267 7.63 -1.91 10.13
N VAL A 268 7.63 -2.44 8.90
CA VAL A 268 7.81 -1.65 7.66
C VAL A 268 6.75 -0.55 7.56
N LEU A 269 5.47 -0.88 7.75
CA LEU A 269 4.37 0.11 7.74
C LEU A 269 4.58 1.22 8.76
N THR A 270 5.05 0.87 9.96
CA THR A 270 5.31 1.84 11.02
C THR A 270 6.44 2.79 10.63
N ARG A 271 7.51 2.27 10.00
CA ARG A 271 8.66 3.06 9.54
C ARG A 271 8.30 4.00 8.40
N GLN A 272 7.52 3.53 7.44
CA GLN A 272 7.07 4.37 6.34
C GLN A 272 6.20 5.54 6.83
N ALA A 273 5.35 5.33 7.83
CA ALA A 273 4.59 6.41 8.44
C ALA A 273 5.51 7.42 9.17
N GLU A 274 6.57 6.95 9.85
CA GLU A 274 7.57 7.83 10.49
C GLU A 274 8.39 8.64 9.46
N ASP A 275 8.74 8.03 8.31
CA ASP A 275 9.39 8.72 7.19
C ASP A 275 8.47 9.84 6.66
N ASP A 276 7.19 9.55 6.43
CA ASP A 276 6.19 10.52 5.94
C ASP A 276 5.99 11.68 6.94
N GLU A 277 5.89 11.39 8.24
CA GLU A 277 5.75 12.41 9.31
C GLU A 277 6.99 13.32 9.40
N SER A 278 8.19 12.78 9.16
CA SER A 278 9.45 13.53 9.20
C SER A 278 9.76 14.26 7.89
N GLY A 279 8.98 14.03 6.83
CA GLY A 279 9.25 14.54 5.49
C GLY A 279 10.49 13.94 4.85
N ALA A 280 10.95 12.79 5.34
CA ALA A 280 12.05 12.05 4.73
C ALA A 280 11.61 11.45 3.38
N GLU A 281 12.56 11.17 2.50
CA GLU A 281 12.26 10.41 1.30
C GLU A 281 11.75 9.01 1.69
N ALA A 282 10.57 8.64 1.19
CA ALA A 282 9.96 7.36 1.51
C ALA A 282 10.94 6.21 1.24
N THR A 283 11.25 5.44 2.28
CA THR A 283 12.14 4.29 2.12
C THR A 283 11.45 3.17 1.33
N ASP A 284 12.20 2.55 0.42
CA ASP A 284 11.76 1.37 -0.31
C ASP A 284 11.43 0.19 0.65
N PRO A 285 10.23 -0.43 0.56
CA PRO A 285 9.87 -1.58 1.37
C PRO A 285 10.90 -2.72 1.35
N GLU A 286 11.53 -3.02 0.21
CA GLU A 286 12.52 -4.11 0.14
C GLU A 286 13.71 -3.82 1.06
N ARG A 287 14.21 -2.59 1.05
CA ARG A 287 15.30 -2.15 1.95
C ARG A 287 14.91 -2.23 3.41
N LEU A 288 13.69 -1.83 3.76
CA LEU A 288 13.19 -1.94 5.14
C LEU A 288 13.08 -3.40 5.59
N VAL A 289 12.58 -4.30 4.73
CA VAL A 289 12.58 -5.75 5.02
C VAL A 289 13.99 -6.27 5.26
N GLN A 290 14.96 -5.89 4.42
CA GLN A 290 16.36 -6.29 4.61
C GLN A 290 16.91 -5.77 5.95
N ALA A 291 16.65 -4.50 6.28
CA ALA A 291 17.10 -3.89 7.53
C ALA A 291 16.50 -4.59 8.77
N PHE A 292 15.22 -4.96 8.72
CA PHE A 292 14.55 -5.69 9.79
C PHE A 292 15.24 -7.02 10.13
N PHE A 293 15.52 -7.83 9.10
CA PHE A 293 16.15 -9.14 9.30
C PHE A 293 17.66 -9.07 9.53
N ALA A 294 18.30 -7.95 9.19
CA ALA A 294 19.70 -7.69 9.53
C ALA A 294 19.90 -7.26 10.99
N ASP A 295 18.87 -6.73 11.66
CA ASP A 295 18.95 -6.32 13.06
C ASP A 295 18.97 -7.54 14.01
N PRO A 296 20.05 -7.78 14.77
CA PRO A 296 20.12 -8.87 15.75
C PRO A 296 19.01 -8.80 16.81
N ARG A 297 18.47 -7.61 17.10
CA ARG A 297 17.37 -7.43 18.05
C ARG A 297 16.08 -8.04 17.54
N ALA A 298 15.85 -8.04 16.22
CA ALA A 298 14.71 -8.72 15.63
C ALA A 298 14.83 -10.24 15.89
N GLY A 299 16.01 -10.81 15.63
CA GLY A 299 16.29 -12.22 15.93
C GLY A 299 15.97 -12.60 17.37
N ASN A 300 16.47 -11.80 18.33
CA ASN A 300 16.23 -12.03 19.76
C ASN A 300 14.76 -11.85 20.18
N LYS A 301 14.01 -10.96 19.53
CA LYS A 301 12.58 -10.72 19.83
C LYS A 301 11.69 -11.90 19.41
N PHE A 302 12.03 -12.57 18.32
CA PHE A 302 11.26 -13.71 17.78
C PHE A 302 11.87 -15.07 18.12
N ASP A 303 12.92 -15.12 18.94
CA ASP A 303 13.38 -16.37 19.52
C ASP A 303 12.36 -16.86 20.56
N TRP A 304 11.70 -17.97 20.21
CA TRP A 304 10.65 -18.58 21.01
C TRP A 304 11.17 -19.75 21.87
N ARG A 305 12.46 -20.10 21.80
CA ARG A 305 13.03 -21.26 22.52
C ARG A 305 13.20 -20.97 24.01
N GLY A 306 12.61 -21.83 24.84
CA GLY A 306 12.80 -21.83 26.29
C GLY A 306 13.93 -22.78 26.72
N GLY A 307 14.24 -22.81 28.02
CA GLY A 307 15.27 -23.71 28.57
C GLY A 307 14.96 -25.20 28.39
N ALA A 308 13.69 -25.57 28.23
CA ALA A 308 13.25 -26.95 27.98
C ALA A 308 13.41 -27.39 26.51
N ASP A 309 13.56 -26.44 25.57
CA ASP A 309 13.57 -26.68 24.13
C ASP A 309 14.98 -26.92 23.56
N GLY A 310 16.01 -27.00 24.42
CA GLY A 310 17.42 -27.11 24.02
C GLY A 310 17.78 -28.35 23.22
N ASN A 311 16.88 -29.34 23.12
CA ASN A 311 17.07 -30.58 22.35
C ASN A 311 16.34 -30.60 20.99
N LEU A 312 15.69 -29.52 20.57
CA LEU A 312 15.06 -29.46 19.25
C LEU A 312 16.14 -29.48 18.15
N ARG A 313 15.84 -30.16 17.04
CA ARG A 313 16.78 -30.35 15.92
C ARG A 313 17.21 -28.98 15.38
N SER A 314 18.48 -28.85 14.95
CA SER A 314 19.07 -27.60 14.42
C SER A 314 18.35 -27.00 13.20
N GLU A 315 17.38 -27.72 12.66
CA GLU A 315 16.59 -27.37 11.49
C GLU A 315 15.36 -26.51 11.83
N ASP A 316 14.91 -26.54 13.09
CA ASP A 316 13.80 -25.74 13.65
C ASP A 316 14.31 -24.48 14.36
N THR A 317 15.45 -23.95 13.90
CA THR A 317 16.08 -22.78 14.50
C THR A 317 15.31 -21.50 14.15
N PRO A 318 15.17 -20.54 15.09
CA PRO A 318 14.63 -19.21 14.80
C PRO A 318 15.31 -18.55 13.60
N GLU A 319 16.61 -18.78 13.38
CA GLU A 319 17.32 -18.28 12.19
C GLU A 319 16.73 -18.84 10.89
N GLY A 320 16.37 -20.12 10.85
CA GLY A 320 15.72 -20.75 9.71
C GLY A 320 14.35 -20.14 9.40
N THR A 321 13.54 -19.88 10.42
CA THR A 321 12.25 -19.18 10.28
C THR A 321 12.44 -17.77 9.74
N LEU A 322 13.35 -16.98 10.32
CA LEU A 322 13.61 -15.61 9.92
C LEU A 322 14.09 -15.54 8.46
N ARG A 323 15.00 -16.43 8.06
CA ARG A 323 15.46 -16.53 6.66
C ARG A 323 14.33 -16.92 5.70
N ALA A 324 13.47 -17.86 6.07
CA ALA A 324 12.34 -18.26 5.24
C ALA A 324 11.32 -17.12 5.08
N ALA A 325 10.98 -16.43 6.17
CA ALA A 325 10.12 -15.25 6.16
C ALA A 325 10.71 -14.14 5.28
N GLN A 326 12.00 -13.82 5.45
CA GLN A 326 12.70 -12.84 4.63
C GLN A 326 12.68 -13.22 3.16
N ALA A 327 13.08 -14.45 2.82
CA ALA A 327 13.13 -14.91 1.43
C ALA A 327 11.76 -14.82 0.74
N HIS A 328 10.69 -15.19 1.46
CA HIS A 328 9.33 -15.04 0.97
C HIS A 328 8.96 -13.58 0.71
N LEU A 329 9.23 -12.67 1.65
CA LEU A 329 8.89 -11.26 1.47
C LEU A 329 9.67 -10.61 0.32
N LEU A 330 10.96 -10.90 0.18
CA LEU A 330 11.78 -10.39 -0.92
C LEU A 330 11.27 -10.90 -2.28
N ASP A 331 10.86 -12.16 -2.37
CA ASP A 331 10.21 -12.71 -3.57
C ASP A 331 8.90 -11.98 -3.89
N ARG A 332 8.07 -11.68 -2.88
CA ARG A 332 6.81 -10.94 -3.06
C ARG A 332 7.03 -9.51 -3.57
N PHE A 333 8.06 -8.81 -3.10
CA PHE A 333 8.37 -7.46 -3.57
C PHE A 333 9.00 -7.44 -4.97
N ARG A 334 9.87 -8.39 -5.29
CA ARG A 334 10.48 -8.51 -6.64
C ARG A 334 9.50 -8.99 -7.71
N GLY A 335 8.58 -9.89 -7.36
CA GLY A 335 7.55 -10.39 -8.28
C GLY A 335 6.44 -9.38 -8.54
N LYS A 336 6.33 -8.33 -7.71
CA LYS A 336 5.34 -7.26 -7.84
C LYS A 336 6.00 -6.00 -8.48
N ASP A 337 6.46 -6.11 -9.73
CA ASP A 337 6.53 -4.98 -10.69
C ASP A 337 5.09 -4.52 -11.05
N LEU A 338 4.26 -4.26 -10.03
CA LEU A 338 2.85 -3.92 -10.19
C LEU A 338 2.65 -2.43 -10.52
N LEU A 339 3.63 -1.58 -10.18
CA LEU A 339 3.57 -0.16 -10.49
C LEU A 339 4.09 0.17 -11.90
N ASP A 340 4.95 -0.67 -12.47
CA ASP A 340 5.46 -0.47 -13.85
C ASP A 340 4.48 -0.92 -14.94
N LYS A 341 3.35 -1.54 -14.56
CA LYS A 341 2.33 -2.04 -15.50
C LYS A 341 0.99 -1.30 -15.46
N VAL A 342 0.87 -0.24 -14.65
CA VAL A 342 -0.36 0.60 -14.59
C VAL A 342 -0.07 1.98 -15.12
#